data_AF-A0A4S2HC15-F1
#
_entry.id   AF-A0A4S2HC15-F1
#
_cell.length_a   1.000
_cell.length_b   1.000
_cell.length_c   1.000
_cell.angle_alpha   90.00
_cell.angle_beta   90.00
_cell.angle_gamma   90.00
#
_symmetry.space_group_name_H-M   'P 1'
#
loop_
_entity.id
_entity.type
_entity.pdbx_description
1 polymer ?
#
loop_
_entity_poly.entity_id
_entity_poly.type
_entity_poly.pdbx_seq_one_letter_code
_entity_poly.pdbx_strand_id
1 'polypeptide(L)'
;MEIRALTQSEQKYTYAQSMQLEGQTGCIGHLRGDFNTSGYGFHTTWFDTRKQWKTDEFKTGLDDVINTLREDKGLLHSRYDMAAFARENPESAFQGSYCTEYGFRADTDKHAFLLRCNPTKGDYNFYCYCYVKEWLDRHISRAEQGIRFIDPHYKELFRIPDGGKIIITYDWGEKAEKTCRFIDACHTEVDSNLYHICEFAERMEKNGATYEPKPQEPPSAQKAPKHKDHER
;
A
#
# COMPACT_ATOMS: atom_id res chain seq x y z
N MET A 1 21.31 0.07 -9.87
CA MET A 1 20.10 0.42 -9.09
C MET A 1 20.00 -0.54 -7.91
N GLU A 2 19.71 -0.07 -6.71
CA GLU A 2 19.46 -0.92 -5.54
C GLU A 2 17.96 -1.18 -5.37
N ILE A 3 17.62 -2.42 -5.02
CA ILE A 3 16.26 -2.84 -4.63
C ILE A 3 16.29 -3.22 -3.16
N ARG A 4 15.27 -2.79 -2.41
CA ARG A 4 15.13 -3.12 -0.99
C ARG A 4 13.69 -3.52 -0.66
N ALA A 5 13.51 -4.18 0.48
CA ALA A 5 12.18 -4.41 1.03
C ALA A 5 11.43 -3.09 1.32
N LEU A 6 10.10 -3.14 1.19
CA LEU A 6 9.23 -2.03 1.62
C LEU A 6 9.19 -1.92 3.14
N THR A 7 9.19 -0.70 3.63
CA THR A 7 8.77 -0.41 5.00
C THR A 7 7.26 -0.63 5.14
N GLN A 8 6.79 -0.82 6.38
CA GLN A 8 5.35 -0.95 6.65
C GLN A 8 4.55 0.26 6.15
N SER A 9 5.12 1.47 6.29
CA SER A 9 4.50 2.70 5.79
C SER A 9 4.39 2.76 4.27
N GLU A 10 5.25 2.08 3.52
CA GLU A 10 5.22 2.09 2.06
C GLU A 10 4.24 1.07 1.47
N GLN A 11 4.00 -0.06 2.16
CA GLN A 11 3.20 -1.19 1.64
C GLN A 11 1.82 -0.76 1.12
N LYS A 12 1.16 0.18 1.80
CA LYS A 12 -0.17 0.70 1.39
C LYS A 12 -0.17 1.41 0.05
N TYR A 13 0.97 1.92 -0.42
CA TYR A 13 1.14 2.57 -1.73
C TYR A 13 1.47 1.56 -2.85
N THR A 14 1.19 0.27 -2.63
CA THR A 14 1.22 -0.75 -3.69
C THR A 14 -0.17 -1.20 -4.15
N TYR A 15 -1.21 -0.50 -3.70
CA TYR A 15 -2.61 -0.72 -4.06
C TYR A 15 -3.22 0.55 -4.64
N ALA A 16 -4.38 0.43 -5.26
CA ALA A 16 -5.17 1.57 -5.71
C ALA A 16 -5.45 2.50 -4.51
N GLN A 17 -5.30 3.81 -4.72
CA GLN A 17 -5.54 4.84 -3.72
C GLN A 17 -6.72 5.71 -4.14
N SER A 18 -7.19 6.56 -3.24
CA SER A 18 -8.14 7.60 -3.60
C SER A 18 -7.53 8.64 -4.54
N MET A 19 -8.37 9.36 -5.28
CA MET A 19 -7.92 10.44 -6.17
C MET A 19 -7.09 11.52 -5.44
N GLN A 20 -7.40 11.74 -4.16
CA GLN A 20 -6.72 12.72 -3.32
C GLN A 20 -5.29 12.27 -3.01
N LEU A 21 -5.12 11.03 -2.55
CA LEU A 21 -3.81 10.44 -2.27
C LEU A 21 -2.98 10.30 -3.54
N GLU A 22 -3.57 9.85 -4.65
CA GLU A 22 -2.89 9.76 -5.94
C GLU A 22 -2.37 11.12 -6.41
N GLY A 23 -3.10 12.21 -6.11
CA GLY A 23 -2.66 13.58 -6.37
C GLY A 23 -1.48 14.00 -5.51
N GLN A 24 -1.59 13.79 -4.19
CA GLN A 24 -0.57 14.23 -3.23
C GLN A 24 0.76 13.46 -3.35
N THR A 25 0.68 12.18 -3.70
CA THR A 25 1.85 11.31 -3.86
C THR A 25 2.47 11.35 -5.25
N GLY A 26 1.83 12.04 -6.20
CA GLY A 26 2.30 12.06 -7.59
C GLY A 26 2.25 10.68 -8.25
N CYS A 27 1.19 9.91 -8.00
CA CYS A 27 0.99 8.60 -8.63
C CYS A 27 0.85 8.77 -10.14
N ILE A 28 1.79 8.22 -10.90
CA ILE A 28 1.85 8.32 -12.36
C ILE A 28 0.93 7.25 -12.97
N GLY A 29 0.98 6.06 -12.40
CA GLY A 29 0.26 4.88 -12.85
C GLY A 29 0.91 3.63 -12.29
N HIS A 30 0.49 2.47 -12.79
CA HIS A 30 1.10 1.22 -12.41
C HIS A 30 1.20 0.23 -13.58
N LEU A 31 2.24 -0.59 -13.51
CA LEU A 31 2.42 -1.76 -14.37
C LEU A 31 1.92 -2.98 -13.64
N ARG A 32 1.04 -3.77 -14.25
CA ARG A 32 0.63 -5.09 -13.75
C ARG A 32 1.21 -6.15 -14.66
N GLY A 33 1.72 -7.24 -14.10
CA GLY A 33 2.20 -8.35 -14.92
C GLY A 33 2.09 -9.73 -14.30
N ASP A 34 2.25 -10.73 -15.16
CA ASP A 34 2.21 -12.15 -14.83
C ASP A 34 3.24 -12.95 -15.65
N PHE A 35 3.61 -14.11 -15.12
CA PHE A 35 4.58 -15.02 -15.75
C PHE A 35 3.93 -16.16 -16.54
N ASN A 36 2.66 -16.03 -16.91
CA ASN A 36 1.81 -17.04 -17.52
C ASN A 36 1.81 -18.41 -16.79
N THR A 37 1.24 -19.44 -17.44
CA THR A 37 1.12 -20.78 -16.87
C THR A 37 2.47 -21.48 -16.68
N SER A 38 3.45 -21.24 -17.55
CA SER A 38 4.80 -21.83 -17.49
C SER A 38 5.63 -21.24 -16.35
N GLY A 39 5.38 -19.99 -15.96
CA GLY A 39 6.17 -19.27 -14.97
C GLY A 39 7.40 -18.57 -15.54
N TYR A 40 7.61 -18.63 -16.87
CA TYR A 40 8.69 -17.97 -17.59
C TYR A 40 8.18 -16.91 -18.60
N GLY A 41 6.86 -16.78 -18.75
CA GLY A 41 6.30 -15.68 -19.55
C GLY A 41 6.60 -14.33 -18.93
N PHE A 42 6.37 -13.26 -19.69
CA PHE A 42 6.39 -11.91 -19.13
C PHE A 42 5.34 -11.07 -19.87
N HIS A 43 4.14 -11.03 -19.31
CA HIS A 43 3.03 -10.25 -19.87
C HIS A 43 2.76 -9.08 -18.94
N THR A 44 2.65 -7.88 -19.52
CA THR A 44 2.43 -6.67 -18.74
C THR A 44 1.35 -5.79 -19.36
N THR A 45 0.62 -5.07 -18.52
CA THR A 45 -0.32 -4.03 -18.92
C THR A 45 -0.10 -2.80 -18.07
N TRP A 46 0.00 -1.65 -18.71
CA TRP A 46 0.12 -0.35 -18.04
C TRP A 46 -1.26 0.27 -17.79
N PHE A 47 -1.43 0.85 -16.62
CA PHE A 47 -2.63 1.60 -16.22
C PHE A 47 -2.23 3.02 -15.85
N ASP A 48 -2.79 4.00 -16.57
CA ASP A 48 -2.56 5.42 -16.27
C ASP A 48 -3.37 5.87 -15.06
N THR A 49 -2.72 6.60 -14.15
CA THR A 49 -3.38 7.37 -13.09
C THR A 49 -3.34 8.86 -13.42
N ARG A 50 -2.14 9.43 -13.64
CA ARG A 50 -1.96 10.85 -14.01
C ARG A 50 -1.00 10.98 -15.19
N LYS A 51 -1.58 10.99 -16.39
CA LYS A 51 -0.84 11.02 -17.67
C LYS A 51 0.13 12.19 -17.80
N GLN A 52 -0.15 13.34 -17.15
CA GLN A 52 0.73 14.51 -17.21
C GLN A 52 2.13 14.25 -16.63
N TRP A 53 2.28 13.26 -15.74
CA TRP A 53 3.56 12.90 -15.13
C TRP A 53 4.28 11.77 -15.85
N LYS A 54 3.66 11.18 -16.89
CA LYS A 54 4.24 10.10 -17.70
C LYS A 54 5.16 10.68 -18.78
N THR A 55 6.22 11.35 -18.34
CA THR A 55 7.24 11.96 -19.20
C THR A 55 8.06 10.89 -19.91
N ASP A 56 8.82 11.26 -20.95
CA ASP A 56 9.72 10.31 -21.61
C ASP A 56 10.86 9.88 -20.69
N GLU A 57 11.36 10.78 -19.84
CA GLU A 57 12.32 10.45 -18.76
C GLU A 57 11.76 9.37 -17.83
N PHE A 58 10.49 9.48 -17.43
CA PHE A 58 9.84 8.46 -16.62
C PHE A 58 9.74 7.12 -17.35
N LYS A 59 9.34 7.12 -18.63
CA LYS A 59 9.20 5.88 -19.42
C LYS A 59 10.54 5.16 -19.56
N THR A 60 11.61 5.88 -19.91
CA THR A 60 12.96 5.31 -19.98
C THR A 60 13.39 4.76 -18.62
N GLY A 61 13.18 5.51 -17.54
CA GLY A 61 13.48 5.04 -16.20
C GLY A 61 12.71 3.77 -15.83
N LEU A 62 11.40 3.70 -16.13
CA LEU A 62 10.60 2.51 -15.90
C LEU A 62 11.13 1.31 -16.71
N ASP A 63 11.45 1.50 -17.98
CA ASP A 63 11.98 0.44 -18.84
C ASP A 63 13.31 -0.07 -18.29
N ASP A 64 14.22 0.81 -17.88
CA ASP A 64 15.51 0.45 -17.28
C ASP A 64 15.32 -0.33 -15.97
N VAL A 65 14.44 0.12 -15.07
CA VAL A 65 14.12 -0.58 -13.82
C VAL A 65 13.55 -1.97 -14.10
N ILE A 66 12.55 -2.07 -14.98
CA ILE A 66 11.89 -3.35 -15.27
C ILE A 66 12.86 -4.31 -15.97
N ASN A 67 13.66 -3.86 -16.93
CA ASN A 67 14.63 -4.72 -17.60
C ASN A 67 15.72 -5.19 -16.65
N THR A 68 16.25 -4.31 -15.79
CA THR A 68 17.22 -4.69 -14.76
C THR A 68 16.65 -5.78 -13.83
N LEU A 69 15.39 -5.65 -13.39
CA LEU A 69 14.75 -6.66 -12.54
C LEU A 69 14.48 -7.98 -13.24
N ARG A 70 14.51 -8.00 -14.58
CA ARG A 70 14.31 -9.20 -15.40
C ARG A 70 15.62 -9.91 -15.72
N GLU A 71 16.77 -9.30 -15.52
CA GLU A 71 18.08 -9.92 -15.81
C GLU A 71 18.55 -10.82 -14.67
N ASP A 72 19.48 -11.74 -14.94
CA ASP A 72 20.28 -12.50 -13.97
C ASP A 72 19.55 -13.06 -12.73
N LYS A 73 18.43 -13.77 -12.94
CA LYS A 73 17.57 -14.31 -11.85
C LYS A 73 17.03 -13.23 -10.91
N GLY A 74 16.85 -12.01 -11.42
CA GLY A 74 16.23 -10.91 -10.70
C GLY A 74 14.76 -11.18 -10.34
N LEU A 75 14.21 -10.31 -9.51
CA LEU A 75 12.85 -10.41 -8.97
C LEU A 75 11.77 -10.63 -10.05
N LEU A 76 11.97 -10.06 -11.24
CA LEU A 76 11.03 -10.14 -12.36
C LEU A 76 11.51 -11.05 -13.51
N HIS A 77 12.56 -11.85 -13.32
CA HIS A 77 13.07 -12.76 -14.35
C HIS A 77 12.12 -13.94 -14.61
N SER A 78 11.59 -14.56 -13.55
CA SER A 78 10.60 -15.63 -13.63
C SER A 78 9.79 -15.71 -12.34
N ARG A 79 8.67 -16.46 -12.34
CA ARG A 79 7.90 -16.72 -11.11
C ARG A 79 8.73 -17.50 -10.08
N TYR A 80 9.63 -18.36 -10.53
CA TYR A 80 10.48 -19.17 -9.67
C TYR A 80 11.57 -18.33 -9.00
N ASP A 81 12.19 -17.43 -9.75
CA ASP A 81 13.18 -16.50 -9.23
C ASP A 81 12.52 -15.48 -8.31
N MET A 82 11.31 -14.98 -8.63
CA MET A 82 10.51 -14.18 -7.70
C MET A 82 10.28 -14.89 -6.36
N ALA A 83 9.91 -16.17 -6.40
CA ALA A 83 9.72 -16.98 -5.19
C ALA A 83 11.03 -17.23 -4.43
N ALA A 84 12.17 -17.30 -5.11
CA ALA A 84 13.48 -17.40 -4.48
C ALA A 84 13.88 -16.07 -3.83
N PHE A 85 13.77 -14.97 -4.56
CA PHE A 85 14.03 -13.62 -4.09
C PHE A 85 13.19 -13.27 -2.85
N ALA A 86 11.91 -13.64 -2.87
CA ALA A 86 11.01 -13.48 -1.72
C ALA A 86 11.44 -14.29 -0.48
N ARG A 87 11.95 -15.51 -0.67
CA ARG A 87 12.49 -16.35 0.44
C ARG A 87 13.80 -15.80 0.99
N GLU A 88 14.62 -15.19 0.14
CA GLU A 88 15.89 -14.56 0.54
C GLU A 88 15.67 -13.22 1.28
N ASN A 89 14.52 -12.59 1.10
CA ASN A 89 14.15 -11.31 1.73
C ASN A 89 12.86 -11.45 2.55
N PRO A 90 12.84 -12.24 3.63
CA PRO A 90 11.62 -12.54 4.41
C PRO A 90 10.96 -11.30 5.03
N GLU A 91 11.71 -10.22 5.26
CA GLU A 91 11.21 -8.93 5.75
C GLU A 91 10.35 -8.18 4.72
N SER A 92 10.42 -8.57 3.44
CA SER A 92 9.53 -8.03 2.40
C SER A 92 8.10 -8.56 2.50
N ALA A 93 7.87 -9.62 3.28
CA ALA A 93 6.58 -10.28 3.37
C ALA A 93 5.57 -9.46 4.19
N PHE A 94 4.35 -9.31 3.68
CA PHE A 94 3.22 -8.73 4.40
C PHE A 94 1.91 -9.41 4.05
N GLN A 95 0.91 -9.28 4.93
CA GLN A 95 -0.40 -9.86 4.72
C GLN A 95 -1.15 -9.06 3.64
N GLY A 96 -1.32 -9.65 2.47
CA GLY A 96 -2.17 -9.12 1.42
C GLY A 96 -3.64 -9.48 1.62
N SER A 97 -4.47 -9.13 0.64
CA SER A 97 -5.93 -9.32 0.70
C SER A 97 -6.38 -10.78 0.78
N TYR A 98 -5.57 -11.72 0.29
CA TYR A 98 -5.92 -13.15 0.24
C TYR A 98 -4.73 -14.08 0.54
N CYS A 99 -3.50 -13.66 0.26
CA CYS A 99 -2.29 -14.41 0.56
C CYS A 99 -1.19 -13.48 1.10
N THR A 100 -0.08 -14.08 1.53
CA THR A 100 1.15 -13.32 1.76
C THR A 100 1.64 -12.73 0.44
N GLU A 101 1.92 -11.44 0.44
CA GLU A 101 2.52 -10.71 -0.68
C GLU A 101 3.90 -10.20 -0.26
N TYR A 102 4.73 -9.86 -1.24
CA TYR A 102 6.12 -9.43 -1.00
C TYR A 102 6.36 -8.05 -1.62
N GLY A 103 6.92 -7.15 -0.83
CA GLY A 103 7.02 -5.74 -1.15
C GLY A 103 8.45 -5.30 -1.37
N PHE A 104 8.72 -4.68 -2.52
CA PHE A 104 10.03 -4.10 -2.82
C PHE A 104 9.95 -2.67 -3.33
N ARG A 105 10.99 -1.88 -3.09
CA ARG A 105 11.16 -0.55 -3.66
C ARG A 105 12.46 -0.46 -4.43
N ALA A 106 12.38 0.14 -5.60
CA ALA A 106 13.50 0.58 -6.40
C ALA A 106 13.30 2.05 -6.75
N ASP A 107 14.39 2.81 -6.82
CA ASP A 107 14.35 4.24 -7.07
C ASP A 107 15.28 4.63 -8.22
N THR A 108 14.86 5.68 -8.93
CA THR A 108 15.74 6.53 -9.75
C THR A 108 15.90 7.88 -9.03
N ASP A 109 16.61 8.83 -9.65
CA ASP A 109 16.76 10.17 -9.09
C ASP A 109 15.42 10.86 -8.80
N LYS A 110 14.43 10.69 -9.69
CA LYS A 110 13.14 11.40 -9.63
C LYS A 110 11.92 10.53 -9.36
N HIS A 111 12.01 9.22 -9.59
CA HIS A 111 10.86 8.32 -9.52
C HIS A 111 11.09 7.18 -8.55
N ALA A 112 10.02 6.80 -7.84
CA ALA A 112 9.98 5.65 -6.95
C ALA A 112 9.07 4.57 -7.55
N PHE A 113 9.54 3.32 -7.50
CA PHE A 113 8.88 2.14 -8.05
C PHE A 113 8.61 1.15 -6.92
N LEU A 114 7.35 1.07 -6.50
CA LEU A 114 6.92 0.20 -5.41
C LEU A 114 6.29 -1.06 -6.01
N LEU A 115 6.97 -2.19 -5.83
CA LEU A 115 6.54 -3.50 -6.31
C LEU A 115 5.82 -4.26 -5.21
N ARG A 116 4.67 -4.83 -5.58
CA ARG A 116 3.98 -5.88 -4.82
C ARG A 116 3.97 -7.14 -5.65
N CYS A 117 4.50 -8.21 -5.07
CA CYS A 117 4.76 -9.48 -5.74
C CYS A 117 3.98 -10.63 -5.10
N ASN A 118 3.46 -11.53 -5.93
CA ASN A 118 2.79 -12.75 -5.55
C ASN A 118 3.30 -13.91 -6.43
N PRO A 119 4.12 -14.83 -5.89
CA PRO A 119 4.66 -15.95 -6.67
C PRO A 119 3.64 -17.07 -6.95
N THR A 120 2.36 -16.90 -6.62
CA THR A 120 1.31 -17.91 -6.83
C THR A 120 1.01 -18.11 -8.32
N LYS A 121 0.89 -19.37 -8.74
CA LYS A 121 0.53 -19.73 -10.12
C LYS A 121 -0.96 -19.43 -10.38
N GLY A 122 -1.27 -18.87 -11.55
CA GLY A 122 -2.64 -18.63 -12.00
C GLY A 122 -3.23 -17.29 -11.58
N ASP A 123 -2.40 -16.39 -11.06
CA ASP A 123 -2.77 -15.03 -10.65
C ASP A 123 -1.82 -14.01 -11.29
N TYR A 124 -2.11 -12.72 -11.14
CA TYR A 124 -1.15 -11.68 -11.43
C TYR A 124 0.00 -11.76 -10.45
N ASN A 125 1.23 -11.79 -10.98
CA ASN A 125 2.41 -12.04 -10.17
C ASN A 125 3.05 -10.76 -9.63
N PHE A 126 2.84 -9.61 -10.26
CA PHE A 126 3.29 -8.36 -9.68
C PHE A 126 2.48 -7.14 -10.11
N TYR A 127 2.58 -6.11 -9.28
CA TYR A 127 2.17 -4.75 -9.54
C TYR A 127 3.34 -3.84 -9.22
N CYS A 128 3.67 -2.90 -10.11
CA CYS A 128 4.68 -1.87 -9.90
C CYS A 128 4.00 -0.50 -9.96
N TYR A 129 3.75 0.09 -8.80
CA TYR A 129 3.19 1.44 -8.68
C TYR A 129 4.30 2.48 -8.78
N CYS A 130 4.09 3.45 -9.65
CA CYS A 130 5.11 4.42 -10.04
C CYS A 130 4.74 5.82 -9.55
N TYR A 131 5.66 6.48 -8.86
CA TYR A 131 5.44 7.76 -8.22
C TYR A 131 6.53 8.78 -8.53
N VAL A 132 6.19 10.06 -8.41
CA VAL A 132 7.20 11.12 -8.20
C VAL A 132 7.80 10.93 -6.80
N LYS A 133 9.08 10.54 -6.74
CA LYS A 133 9.76 10.08 -5.52
C LYS A 133 9.66 11.08 -4.37
N GLU A 134 10.00 12.34 -4.64
CA GLU A 134 9.97 13.41 -3.64
C GLU A 134 8.57 13.59 -3.02
N TRP A 135 7.52 13.47 -3.83
CA TRP A 135 6.16 13.71 -3.37
C TRP A 135 5.63 12.54 -2.54
N LEU A 136 5.91 11.31 -2.97
CA LEU A 136 5.63 10.11 -2.20
C LEU A 136 6.33 10.15 -0.84
N ASP A 137 7.65 10.35 -0.83
CA ASP A 137 8.45 10.34 0.39
C ASP A 137 8.01 11.42 1.37
N ARG A 138 7.73 12.63 0.87
CA ARG A 138 7.19 13.74 1.68
C ARG A 138 5.82 13.41 2.26
N HIS A 139 4.94 12.79 1.50
CA HIS A 139 3.61 12.42 1.99
C HIS A 139 3.71 11.33 3.07
N ILE A 140 4.52 10.28 2.84
CA ILE A 140 4.76 9.21 3.82
C ILE A 140 5.32 9.79 5.12
N SER A 141 6.34 10.65 5.04
CA SER A 141 6.93 11.29 6.22
C SER A 141 5.93 12.17 6.99
N ARG A 142 5.01 12.85 6.30
CA ARG A 142 3.94 13.60 6.98
C ARG A 142 2.93 12.68 7.65
N ALA A 143 2.60 11.56 7.01
CA ALA A 143 1.65 10.58 7.53
C ALA A 143 2.15 9.88 8.81
N GLU A 144 3.46 9.88 9.07
CA GLU A 144 4.06 9.38 10.34
C GLU A 144 3.61 10.17 11.57
N GLN A 145 3.14 11.41 11.41
CA GLN A 145 2.58 12.23 12.50
C GLN A 145 1.22 11.69 13.01
N GLY A 146 0.63 10.76 12.27
CA GLY A 146 -0.66 10.16 12.57
C GLY A 146 -1.86 11.04 12.18
N ILE A 147 -3.00 10.38 12.07
CA ILE A 147 -4.30 10.97 11.81
C ILE A 147 -4.89 11.41 13.14
N ARG A 148 -5.19 12.71 13.24
CA ARG A 148 -5.75 13.34 14.42
C ARG A 148 -7.27 13.25 14.41
N PHE A 149 -7.85 12.83 15.53
CA PHE A 149 -9.29 12.90 15.77
C PHE A 149 -9.61 13.84 16.93
N ILE A 150 -10.69 14.61 16.80
CA ILE A 150 -11.04 15.72 17.69
C ILE A 150 -12.52 15.69 18.10
N ASP A 151 -12.86 16.27 19.23
CA ASP A 151 -14.24 16.59 19.53
C ASP A 151 -14.72 17.85 18.76
N PRO A 152 -16.04 18.15 18.76
CA PRO A 152 -16.58 19.37 18.14
C PRO A 152 -16.03 20.69 18.74
N HIS A 153 -15.40 20.64 19.91
CA HIS A 153 -14.76 21.79 20.55
C HIS A 153 -13.26 21.88 20.24
N TYR A 154 -12.79 21.16 19.21
CA TYR A 154 -11.42 21.19 18.70
C TYR A 154 -10.38 20.55 19.63
N LYS A 155 -10.82 19.85 20.67
CA LYS A 155 -9.92 19.13 21.58
C LYS A 155 -9.50 17.82 20.92
N GLU A 156 -8.20 17.56 20.89
CA GLU A 156 -7.67 16.28 20.42
C GLU A 156 -8.11 15.15 21.37
N LEU A 157 -8.75 14.13 20.80
CA LEU A 157 -9.16 12.93 21.54
C LEU A 157 -8.06 11.87 21.49
N PHE A 158 -7.57 11.57 20.30
CA PHE A 158 -6.52 10.58 20.07
C PHE A 158 -5.92 10.73 18.66
N ARG A 159 -4.83 9.99 18.41
CA ARG A 159 -4.21 9.82 17.10
C ARG A 159 -4.09 8.34 16.74
N ILE A 160 -4.20 8.03 15.46
CA ILE A 160 -3.90 6.70 14.91
C ILE A 160 -2.86 6.82 13.78
N PRO A 161 -2.02 5.79 13.56
CA PRO A 161 -1.13 5.79 12.40
C PRO A 161 -1.91 5.75 11.09
N ASP A 162 -1.31 6.23 9.99
CA ASP A 162 -1.94 6.17 8.66
C ASP A 162 -2.17 4.71 8.21
N GLY A 163 -3.40 4.40 7.80
CA GLY A 163 -3.88 3.03 7.57
C GLY A 163 -4.44 2.35 8.82
N GLY A 164 -4.42 3.04 9.98
CA GLY A 164 -5.07 2.61 11.20
C GLY A 164 -6.60 2.61 11.08
N LYS A 165 -7.26 2.10 12.11
CA LYS A 165 -8.71 1.95 12.12
C LYS A 165 -9.35 2.56 13.35
N ILE A 166 -10.57 3.03 13.20
CA ILE A 166 -11.44 3.46 14.30
C ILE A 166 -12.66 2.54 14.37
N ILE A 167 -13.28 2.49 15.54
CA ILE A 167 -14.60 1.89 15.74
C ILE A 167 -15.57 3.04 15.98
N ILE A 168 -16.59 3.16 15.13
CA ILE A 168 -17.72 4.07 15.34
C ILE A 168 -18.83 3.28 16.00
N THR A 169 -19.35 3.77 17.13
CA THR A 169 -20.58 3.27 17.76
C THR A 169 -21.70 4.25 17.45
N TYR A 170 -22.67 3.83 16.65
CA TYR A 170 -23.84 4.64 16.30
C TYR A 170 -24.84 4.74 17.46
N ASP A 171 -25.76 5.69 17.39
CA ASP A 171 -26.80 5.92 18.40
C ASP A 171 -27.73 4.71 18.61
N TRP A 172 -27.99 3.93 17.55
CA TRP A 172 -28.73 2.66 17.65
C TRP A 172 -27.89 1.47 18.16
N GLY A 173 -26.64 1.71 18.59
CA GLY A 173 -25.76 0.75 19.26
C GLY A 173 -24.93 -0.15 18.33
N GLU A 174 -25.14 -0.06 17.01
CA GLU A 174 -24.29 -0.77 16.04
C GLU A 174 -22.87 -0.22 16.05
N LYS A 175 -21.89 -1.11 15.84
CA LYS A 175 -20.48 -0.75 15.71
C LYS A 175 -20.00 -0.98 14.28
N ALA A 176 -19.32 0.00 13.71
CA ALA A 176 -18.64 -0.11 12.42
C ALA A 176 -17.14 0.15 12.56
N GLU A 177 -16.35 -0.73 11.98
CA GLU A 177 -14.91 -0.54 11.82
C GLU A 177 -14.64 0.26 10.54
N LYS A 178 -13.85 1.32 10.66
CA LYS A 178 -13.50 2.22 9.56
C LYS A 178 -11.99 2.33 9.42
N THR A 179 -11.49 2.15 8.20
CA THR A 179 -10.06 2.33 7.91
C THR A 179 -9.80 3.79 7.59
N CYS A 180 -8.75 4.38 8.14
CA CYS A 180 -8.47 5.80 7.99
C CYS A 180 -7.15 6.04 7.26
N ARG A 181 -7.15 7.00 6.33
CA ARG A 181 -5.95 7.42 5.61
C ARG A 181 -5.63 8.89 5.84
N PHE A 182 -4.36 9.16 6.07
CA PHE A 182 -3.85 10.50 6.26
C PHE A 182 -3.86 11.26 4.93
N ILE A 183 -4.39 12.48 4.93
CA ILE A 183 -4.36 13.37 3.77
C ILE A 183 -3.51 14.59 4.08
N ASP A 184 -3.83 15.28 5.18
CA ASP A 184 -3.00 16.33 5.75
C ASP A 184 -3.38 16.55 7.23
N ALA A 185 -2.92 17.64 7.83
CA ALA A 185 -3.16 17.94 9.25
C ALA A 185 -4.64 18.18 9.59
N CYS A 186 -5.48 18.55 8.62
CA CYS A 186 -6.88 18.90 8.80
C CYS A 186 -7.85 17.98 8.04
N HIS A 187 -7.34 17.12 7.16
CA HIS A 187 -8.15 16.20 6.37
C HIS A 187 -7.74 14.74 6.58
N THR A 188 -8.75 13.88 6.62
CA THR A 188 -8.58 12.43 6.67
C THR A 188 -9.58 11.76 5.75
N GLU A 189 -9.20 10.62 5.19
CA GLU A 189 -10.18 9.70 4.63
C GLU A 189 -10.63 8.73 5.72
N VAL A 190 -11.93 8.48 5.79
CA VAL A 190 -12.55 7.45 6.63
C VAL A 190 -13.33 6.53 5.69
N ASP A 191 -12.82 5.32 5.54
CA ASP A 191 -13.03 4.44 4.38
C ASP A 191 -12.81 5.20 3.06
N SER A 192 -13.87 5.39 2.28
CA SER A 192 -13.81 6.05 0.96
C SER A 192 -14.26 7.51 0.99
N ASN A 193 -14.50 8.09 2.18
CA ASN A 193 -15.01 9.45 2.32
C ASN A 193 -13.92 10.37 2.86
N LEU A 194 -13.68 11.48 2.15
CA LEU A 194 -12.79 12.55 2.59
C LEU A 194 -13.53 13.49 3.55
N TYR A 195 -12.95 13.78 4.70
CA TYR A 195 -13.50 14.69 5.69
C TYR A 195 -12.48 15.72 6.14
N HIS A 196 -12.95 16.94 6.39
CA HIS A 196 -12.28 17.82 7.34
C HIS A 196 -12.49 17.28 8.77
N ILE A 197 -11.49 17.34 9.64
CA ILE A 197 -11.57 16.77 11.00
C ILE A 197 -12.73 17.35 11.83
N CYS A 198 -13.06 18.63 11.69
CA CYS A 198 -14.23 19.23 12.34
C CYS A 198 -15.54 18.72 11.78
N GLU A 199 -15.64 18.58 10.44
CA GLU A 199 -16.85 18.08 9.79
C GLU A 199 -17.16 16.67 10.27
N PHE A 200 -16.13 15.82 10.36
CA PHE A 200 -16.28 14.48 10.91
C PHE A 200 -16.78 14.52 12.37
N ALA A 201 -16.15 15.32 13.22
CA ALA A 201 -16.51 15.44 14.64
C ALA A 201 -17.96 15.93 14.84
N GLU A 202 -18.34 17.02 14.17
CA GLU A 202 -19.70 17.59 14.20
C GLU A 202 -20.75 16.60 13.71
N ARG A 203 -20.42 15.83 12.65
CA ARG A 203 -21.32 14.81 12.12
C ARG A 203 -21.52 13.65 13.08
N MET A 204 -20.48 13.22 13.78
CA MET A 204 -20.59 12.15 14.79
C MET A 204 -21.47 12.61 15.95
N GLU A 205 -21.24 13.82 16.48
CA GLU A 205 -22.07 14.38 17.56
C GLU A 205 -23.53 14.54 17.15
N LYS A 206 -23.79 15.12 15.98
CA LYS A 206 -25.16 15.34 15.48
C LYS A 206 -25.96 14.03 15.33
N ASN A 207 -25.28 12.94 15.01
CA ASN A 207 -25.88 11.63 14.85
C ASN A 207 -25.89 10.82 16.15
N GLY A 208 -25.45 11.39 17.29
CA GLY A 208 -25.33 10.66 18.56
C GLY A 208 -24.28 9.54 18.54
N ALA A 209 -23.37 9.56 17.57
CA ALA A 209 -22.33 8.56 17.39
C ALA A 209 -21.06 8.93 18.17
N THR A 210 -20.37 7.92 18.67
CA THR A 210 -19.05 8.05 19.30
C THR A 210 -18.03 7.22 18.54
N TYR A 211 -16.74 7.52 18.71
CA TYR A 211 -15.71 6.78 18.03
C TYR A 211 -14.42 6.69 18.85
N GLU A 212 -13.72 5.56 18.69
CA GLU A 212 -12.52 5.22 19.45
C GLU A 212 -11.47 4.55 18.55
N PRO A 213 -10.17 4.62 18.86
CA PRO A 213 -9.16 3.92 18.08
C PRO A 213 -9.34 2.41 18.23
N LYS A 214 -9.31 1.67 17.11
CA LYS A 214 -9.21 0.21 17.19
C LYS A 214 -7.77 -0.13 17.59
N PRO A 215 -7.54 -0.87 18.69
CA PRO A 215 -6.20 -1.35 19.02
C PRO A 215 -5.63 -2.12 17.82
N GLN A 216 -4.42 -1.75 17.41
CA GLN A 216 -3.73 -2.54 16.38
C GLN A 216 -3.50 -3.93 16.96
N GLU A 217 -4.01 -4.96 16.27
CA GLU A 217 -3.56 -6.31 16.57
C GLU A 217 -2.04 -6.34 16.34
N PRO A 218 -1.24 -6.84 17.29
CA PRO A 218 0.19 -6.95 17.09
C PRO A 218 0.42 -7.71 15.78
N PRO A 219 1.39 -7.30 14.94
CA PRO A 219 1.72 -8.04 13.73
C PRO A 219 1.97 -9.47 14.17
N SER A 220 1.08 -10.37 13.78
CA SER A 220 1.06 -11.74 14.26
C SER A 220 2.44 -12.33 13.98
N ALA A 221 3.20 -12.60 15.04
CA ALA A 221 4.44 -13.34 14.93
C ALA A 221 4.11 -14.62 14.15
N GLN A 222 4.77 -14.73 13.00
CA GLN A 222 4.69 -15.80 12.01
C GLN A 222 4.41 -17.15 12.68
N LYS A 223 3.16 -17.61 12.68
CA LYS A 223 2.89 -19.02 12.97
C LYS A 223 3.34 -19.78 11.75
N ALA A 224 4.46 -20.47 11.88
CA ALA A 224 4.95 -21.44 10.92
C ALA A 224 3.79 -22.33 10.43
N PRO A 225 3.68 -22.59 9.12
CA PRO A 225 2.64 -23.46 8.60
C PRO A 225 2.73 -24.81 9.31
N LYS A 226 1.63 -25.24 9.94
CA LYS A 226 1.50 -26.60 10.43
C LYS A 226 1.65 -27.54 9.23
N HIS A 227 2.72 -28.32 9.22
CA HIS A 227 2.89 -29.46 8.35
C HIS A 227 1.63 -30.34 8.49
N LYS A 228 0.80 -30.41 7.45
CA LYS A 228 -0.15 -31.50 7.31
C LYS A 228 0.60 -32.64 6.66
N ASP A 229 1.10 -33.55 7.50
CA ASP A 229 1.56 -34.85 7.03
C ASP A 229 0.34 -35.58 6.47
N HIS A 230 0.29 -35.68 5.14
CA HIS A 230 -0.53 -36.67 4.46
C HIS A 230 0.38 -37.87 4.22
N GLU A 231 0.40 -38.79 5.20
CA GLU A 231 0.80 -40.16 4.94
C GLU A 231 -0.27 -40.87 4.08
N ARG A 232 0.24 -41.85 3.33
CA ARG A 232 -0.35 -42.56 2.18
C ARG A 232 -1.59 -43.38 2.49
#